data_AF-A0A853KWT6-F1
#
_entry.id   AF-A0A853KWT6-F1
#
_cell.length_a   1.000
_cell.length_b   1.000
_cell.length_c   1.000
_cell.angle_alpha   90.00
_cell.angle_beta   90.00
_cell.angle_gamma   90.00
#
_symmetry.space_group_name_H-M   'P 1'
#
loop_
_entity.id
_entity.type
_entity.pdbx_description
1 polymer ?
#
loop_
_entity_poly.entity_id
_entity_poly.type
_entity_poly.pdbx_seq_one_letter_code
_entity_poly.pdbx_strand_id
1 'polypeptide(L)'
;MAQNNLGNTLRILGERKSDTAQLKAAVCACKSALEEHTQKIAPLAWAMAQSNLGNALIRLGESEDKADRFKEAVDAYQRALEEYRQDLVPLDWAMTQNNLGNALHGLGVSESNTERLEQAVNAYQAALEEYTQDRLPLAWAMTLCNQANTLRVIAVSRSDLTLAKRARDQSEAALETFQQARHTPYLNYYEINIQIADALIKTLGG
;
A
#
# COMPACT_ATOMS: atom_id res chain seq x y z
N MET A 1 -3.42 -23.04 2.74
CA MET A 1 -2.28 -22.90 1.81
C MET A 1 -2.67 -22.71 0.34
N ALA A 2 -3.92 -22.33 0.00
CA ALA A 2 -4.32 -22.02 -1.37
C ALA A 2 -4.43 -20.51 -1.67
N GLN A 3 -4.59 -19.66 -0.64
CA GLN A 3 -4.82 -18.21 -0.81
C GLN A 3 -3.54 -17.43 -1.22
N ASN A 4 -2.36 -17.84 -0.73
CA ASN A 4 -1.08 -17.17 -1.09
C ASN A 4 -0.69 -17.33 -2.57
N ASN A 5 -1.17 -18.38 -3.24
CA ASN A 5 -0.85 -18.61 -4.65
C ASN A 5 -1.83 -17.89 -5.58
N LEU A 6 -3.07 -17.62 -5.13
CA LEU A 6 -4.08 -16.92 -5.93
C LEU A 6 -3.78 -15.41 -6.05
N GLY A 7 -3.31 -14.78 -4.96
CA GLY A 7 -2.87 -13.38 -4.99
C GLY A 7 -1.67 -13.16 -5.92
N ASN A 8 -0.75 -14.13 -6.00
CA ASN A 8 0.40 -14.07 -6.90
C ASN A 8 0.06 -14.42 -8.37
N THR A 9 -0.91 -15.30 -8.62
CA THR A 9 -1.36 -15.61 -10.00
C THR A 9 -2.18 -14.47 -10.61
N LEU A 10 -3.03 -13.81 -9.81
CA LEU A 10 -3.79 -12.63 -10.28
C LEU A 10 -2.88 -11.43 -10.57
N ARG A 11 -1.76 -11.29 -9.85
CA ARG A 11 -0.76 -10.24 -10.08
C ARG A 11 -0.01 -10.39 -11.42
N ILE A 12 0.15 -11.60 -11.94
CA ILE A 12 0.95 -11.88 -13.15
C ILE A 12 0.07 -11.91 -14.43
N LEU A 13 -1.25 -12.12 -14.32
CA LEU A 13 -2.16 -12.20 -15.47
C LEU A 13 -2.75 -10.85 -15.94
N GLY A 14 -2.48 -9.75 -15.22
CA GLY A 14 -3.07 -8.42 -15.44
C GLY A 14 -2.31 -7.50 -16.41
N GLU A 15 -1.76 -7.98 -17.52
CA GLU A 15 -1.14 -7.08 -18.51
C GLU A 15 -2.21 -6.44 -19.44
N ARG A 16 -2.83 -5.40 -18.87
CA ARG A 16 -3.21 -4.10 -19.46
C ARG A 16 -4.45 -3.89 -20.33
N LYS A 17 -5.23 -4.89 -20.73
CA LYS A 17 -6.59 -4.61 -21.28
C LYS A 17 -7.70 -5.48 -20.71
N SER A 18 -7.38 -6.72 -20.36
CA SER A 18 -8.28 -7.63 -19.65
C SER A 18 -8.45 -7.25 -18.17
N ASP A 19 -7.47 -6.54 -17.60
CA ASP A 19 -7.45 -6.23 -16.17
C ASP A 19 -8.51 -5.17 -15.79
N THR A 20 -8.62 -4.06 -16.53
CA THR A 20 -9.58 -2.99 -16.18
C THR A 20 -11.04 -3.46 -16.15
N ALA A 21 -11.44 -4.35 -17.07
CA ALA A 21 -12.79 -4.91 -17.08
C ALA A 21 -13.02 -5.86 -15.89
N GLN A 22 -12.02 -6.68 -15.55
CA GLN A 22 -12.05 -7.57 -14.39
C GLN A 22 -12.03 -6.79 -13.07
N LEU A 23 -11.25 -5.72 -12.97
CA LEU A 23 -11.23 -4.81 -11.82
C LEU A 23 -12.59 -4.14 -11.61
N LYS A 24 -13.24 -3.68 -12.70
CA LYS A 24 -14.61 -3.15 -12.63
C LYS A 24 -15.61 -4.21 -12.17
N ALA A 25 -15.50 -5.44 -12.68
CA ALA A 25 -16.35 -6.54 -12.23
C ALA A 25 -16.12 -6.87 -10.74
N ALA A 26 -14.87 -6.85 -10.27
CA ALA A 26 -14.52 -7.06 -8.87
C ALA A 26 -15.09 -5.96 -7.96
N VAL A 27 -15.01 -4.69 -8.40
CA VAL A 27 -15.66 -3.56 -7.69
C VAL A 27 -17.17 -3.78 -7.59
N CYS A 28 -17.84 -4.16 -8.69
CA CYS A 28 -19.28 -4.44 -8.68
C CYS A 28 -19.62 -5.59 -7.73
N ALA A 29 -18.89 -6.70 -7.79
CA ALA A 29 -19.12 -7.85 -6.92
C ALA A 29 -18.94 -7.51 -5.43
N CYS A 30 -17.92 -6.73 -5.09
CA CYS A 30 -17.72 -6.29 -3.71
C CYS A 30 -18.85 -5.35 -3.26
N LYS A 31 -19.30 -4.41 -4.11
CA LYS A 31 -20.43 -3.52 -3.79
C LYS A 31 -21.73 -4.31 -3.58
N SER A 32 -22.03 -5.31 -4.41
CA SER A 32 -23.18 -6.20 -4.21
C SER A 32 -23.07 -7.02 -2.92
N ALA A 33 -21.90 -7.56 -2.60
CA ALA A 33 -21.69 -8.28 -1.33
C ALA A 33 -21.92 -7.38 -0.10
N LEU A 34 -21.60 -6.08 -0.21
CA LEU A 34 -21.84 -5.10 0.85
C LEU A 34 -23.32 -4.68 0.99
N GLU A 35 -24.15 -4.95 -0.02
CA GLU A 35 -25.61 -4.79 0.07
C GLU A 35 -26.26 -5.99 0.77
N GLU A 36 -25.77 -7.21 0.51
CA GLU A 36 -26.28 -8.46 1.11
C GLU A 36 -25.80 -8.67 2.55
N HIS A 37 -24.53 -8.34 2.82
CA HIS A 37 -23.92 -8.45 4.13
C HIS A 37 -23.67 -7.05 4.69
N THR A 38 -24.39 -6.70 5.76
CA THR A 38 -24.20 -5.42 6.45
C THR A 38 -23.21 -5.56 7.60
N GLN A 39 -22.56 -4.46 7.97
CA GLN A 39 -21.67 -4.34 9.13
C GLN A 39 -22.28 -4.95 10.40
N LYS A 40 -23.60 -4.78 10.61
CA LYS A 40 -24.32 -5.31 11.78
C LYS A 40 -24.51 -6.84 11.76
N ILE A 41 -24.65 -7.44 10.58
CA ILE A 41 -24.99 -8.87 10.44
C ILE A 41 -23.73 -9.73 10.47
N ALA A 42 -22.67 -9.29 9.78
CA ALA A 42 -21.42 -10.03 9.67
C ALA A 42 -20.22 -9.06 9.60
N PRO A 43 -19.82 -8.45 10.74
CA PRO A 43 -18.86 -7.34 10.77
C PRO A 43 -17.52 -7.66 10.10
N LEU A 44 -16.92 -8.81 10.41
CA LEU A 44 -15.64 -9.21 9.82
C LEU A 44 -15.74 -9.55 8.32
N ALA A 45 -16.85 -10.17 7.89
CA ALA A 45 -17.07 -10.45 6.46
C ALA A 45 -17.32 -9.16 5.67
N TRP A 46 -18.04 -8.22 6.27
CA TRP A 46 -18.26 -6.89 5.71
C TRP A 46 -16.94 -6.11 5.59
N ALA A 47 -16.09 -6.14 6.62
CA ALA A 47 -14.76 -5.52 6.58
C ALA A 47 -13.85 -6.15 5.54
N MET A 48 -13.91 -7.47 5.37
CA MET A 48 -13.22 -8.18 4.30
C MET A 48 -13.68 -7.70 2.91
N ALA A 49 -15.00 -7.57 2.71
CA ALA A 49 -15.56 -7.07 1.46
C ALA A 49 -15.14 -5.60 1.19
N GLN A 50 -15.11 -4.75 2.22
CA GLN A 50 -14.59 -3.38 2.14
C GLN A 50 -13.09 -3.35 1.76
N SER A 51 -12.26 -4.17 2.41
CA SER A 51 -10.83 -4.25 2.09
C SER A 51 -10.59 -4.76 0.67
N ASN A 52 -11.39 -5.71 0.19
CA ASN A 52 -11.31 -6.21 -1.19
C ASN A 52 -11.76 -5.16 -2.22
N LEU A 53 -12.81 -4.39 -1.88
CA LEU A 53 -13.24 -3.25 -2.68
C LEU A 53 -12.11 -2.23 -2.81
N GLY A 54 -11.46 -1.86 -1.71
CA GLY A 54 -10.31 -0.96 -1.71
C GLY A 54 -9.17 -1.45 -2.59
N ASN A 55 -8.86 -2.76 -2.56
CA ASN A 55 -7.81 -3.35 -3.39
C ASN A 55 -8.10 -3.19 -4.89
N ALA A 56 -9.34 -3.50 -5.30
CA ALA A 56 -9.76 -3.36 -6.69
C ALA A 56 -9.75 -1.89 -7.14
N LEU A 57 -10.13 -0.97 -6.25
CA LEU A 57 -10.17 0.47 -6.53
C LEU A 57 -8.78 1.09 -6.68
N ILE A 58 -7.79 0.72 -5.86
CA ILE A 58 -6.39 1.17 -6.06
C ILE A 58 -5.92 0.79 -7.46
N ARG A 59 -6.06 -0.50 -7.83
CA ARG A 59 -5.63 -1.01 -9.13
C ARG A 59 -6.34 -0.30 -10.29
N LEU A 60 -7.63 -0.01 -10.11
CA LEU A 60 -8.40 0.73 -11.10
C LEU A 60 -7.95 2.20 -11.19
N GLY A 61 -7.61 2.84 -10.06
CA GLY A 61 -7.05 4.18 -10.00
C GLY A 61 -5.71 4.28 -10.72
N GLU A 62 -4.82 3.31 -10.51
CA GLU A 62 -3.55 3.16 -11.23
C GLU A 62 -3.76 2.95 -12.74
N SER A 63 -4.73 2.12 -13.13
CA SER A 63 -5.01 1.81 -14.54
C SER A 63 -5.70 2.94 -15.30
N GLU A 64 -6.58 3.71 -14.65
CA GLU A 64 -7.36 4.78 -15.29
C GLU A 64 -6.75 6.17 -15.07
N ASP A 65 -5.70 6.29 -14.25
CA ASP A 65 -5.12 7.56 -13.79
C ASP A 65 -6.18 8.49 -13.17
N LYS A 66 -6.98 7.95 -12.24
CA LYS A 66 -8.12 8.66 -11.63
C LYS A 66 -8.01 8.75 -10.12
N ALA A 67 -7.85 9.98 -9.63
CA ALA A 67 -7.89 10.35 -8.21
C ALA A 67 -9.13 9.80 -7.48
N ASP A 68 -10.30 9.84 -8.12
CA ASP A 68 -11.56 9.46 -7.48
C ASP A 68 -11.59 7.98 -7.06
N ARG A 69 -10.88 7.10 -7.77
CA ARG A 69 -10.78 5.69 -7.38
C ARG A 69 -9.94 5.51 -6.13
N PHE A 70 -8.89 6.30 -5.97
CA PHE A 70 -8.12 6.30 -4.72
C PHE A 70 -8.94 6.85 -3.55
N LYS A 71 -9.80 7.87 -3.77
CA LYS A 71 -10.75 8.34 -2.73
C LYS A 71 -11.70 7.24 -2.28
N GLU A 72 -12.37 6.57 -3.23
CA GLU A 72 -13.24 5.44 -2.90
C GLU A 72 -12.47 4.32 -2.17
N ALA A 73 -11.20 4.07 -2.54
CA ALA A 73 -10.37 3.08 -1.87
C ALA A 73 -10.04 3.46 -0.42
N VAL A 74 -9.68 4.73 -0.18
CA VAL A 74 -9.44 5.27 1.17
C VAL A 74 -10.68 5.06 2.04
N ASP A 75 -11.86 5.43 1.54
CA ASP A 75 -13.12 5.27 2.27
C ASP A 75 -13.40 3.80 2.59
N ALA A 76 -13.18 2.89 1.63
CA ALA A 76 -13.38 1.47 1.83
C ALA A 76 -12.44 0.89 2.90
N TYR A 77 -11.14 1.23 2.88
CA TYR A 77 -10.22 0.76 3.91
C TYR A 77 -10.51 1.35 5.30
N GLN A 78 -10.88 2.63 5.39
CA GLN A 78 -11.28 3.24 6.65
C GLN A 78 -12.48 2.53 7.26
N ARG A 79 -13.48 2.20 6.43
CA ARG A 79 -14.63 1.37 6.84
C ARG A 79 -14.21 -0.01 7.31
N ALA A 80 -13.30 -0.69 6.59
CA ALA A 80 -12.79 -1.99 7.03
C ALA A 80 -12.10 -1.90 8.41
N LEU A 81 -11.35 -0.83 8.67
CA LEU A 81 -10.65 -0.58 9.94
C LEU A 81 -11.59 -0.26 11.12
N GLU A 82 -12.89 -0.02 10.90
CA GLU A 82 -13.87 0.08 11.98
C GLU A 82 -14.06 -1.27 12.70
N GLU A 83 -13.97 -2.38 11.95
CA GLU A 83 -14.15 -3.74 12.47
C GLU A 83 -12.82 -4.49 12.60
N TYR A 84 -11.91 -4.29 11.65
CA TYR A 84 -10.55 -4.79 11.76
C TYR A 84 -9.80 -3.92 12.75
N ARG A 85 -9.77 -4.36 14.02
CA ARG A 85 -9.02 -3.69 15.08
C ARG A 85 -7.73 -4.43 15.37
N GLN A 86 -6.69 -3.68 15.71
CA GLN A 86 -5.36 -4.20 16.04
C GLN A 86 -5.41 -5.29 17.13
N ASP A 87 -6.24 -5.10 18.16
CA ASP A 87 -6.35 -6.03 19.29
C ASP A 87 -7.17 -7.30 19.00
N LEU A 88 -7.95 -7.31 17.91
CA LEU A 88 -8.82 -8.43 17.55
C LEU A 88 -8.27 -9.26 16.38
N VAL A 89 -7.82 -8.58 15.32
CA VAL A 89 -7.33 -9.18 14.08
C VAL A 89 -6.08 -8.42 13.59
N PRO A 90 -4.96 -8.49 14.35
CA PRO A 90 -3.79 -7.62 14.15
C PRO A 90 -3.22 -7.68 12.73
N LEU A 91 -3.18 -8.88 12.12
CA LEU A 91 -2.62 -9.05 10.79
C LEU A 91 -3.51 -8.47 9.69
N ASP A 92 -4.83 -8.63 9.81
CA ASP A 92 -5.80 -8.04 8.87
C ASP A 92 -5.81 -6.52 9.02
N TRP A 93 -5.79 -6.02 10.26
CA TRP A 93 -5.63 -4.59 10.55
C TRP A 93 -4.37 -4.01 9.90
N ALA A 94 -3.20 -4.62 10.12
CA ALA A 94 -1.93 -4.14 9.56
C ALA A 94 -1.92 -4.19 8.03
N MET A 95 -2.52 -5.22 7.43
CA MET A 95 -2.64 -5.33 5.98
C MET A 95 -3.50 -4.20 5.42
N THR A 96 -4.64 -3.95 6.06
CA THR A 96 -5.55 -2.87 5.68
C THR A 96 -4.91 -1.50 5.88
N GLN A 97 -4.12 -1.29 6.95
CA GLN A 97 -3.35 -0.06 7.15
C GLN A 97 -2.29 0.17 6.06
N ASN A 98 -1.53 -0.87 5.70
CA ASN A 98 -0.57 -0.77 4.59
C ASN A 98 -1.27 -0.44 3.26
N ASN A 99 -2.43 -1.03 3.01
CA ASN A 99 -3.19 -0.75 1.78
C ASN A 99 -3.86 0.63 1.79
N LEU A 100 -4.32 1.10 2.95
CA LEU A 100 -4.76 2.49 3.14
C LEU A 100 -3.62 3.45 2.82
N GLY A 101 -2.40 3.16 3.27
CA GLY A 101 -1.19 3.90 2.91
C GLY A 101 -0.98 3.98 1.39
N ASN A 102 -1.15 2.87 0.68
CA ASN A 102 -1.04 2.84 -0.78
C ASN A 102 -2.11 3.71 -1.48
N ALA A 103 -3.36 3.65 -1.01
CA ALA A 103 -4.44 4.49 -1.55
C ALA A 103 -4.20 5.98 -1.31
N LEU A 104 -3.78 6.34 -0.09
CA LEU A 104 -3.44 7.71 0.29
C LEU A 104 -2.22 8.22 -0.48
N HIS A 105 -1.22 7.37 -0.74
CA HIS A 105 -0.08 7.70 -1.59
C HIS A 105 -0.53 8.05 -3.01
N GLY A 106 -1.28 7.15 -3.66
CA GLY A 106 -1.78 7.37 -5.03
C GLY A 106 -2.63 8.63 -5.13
N LEU A 107 -3.51 8.86 -4.15
CA LEU A 107 -4.32 10.06 -4.07
C LEU A 107 -3.48 11.33 -3.86
N GLY A 108 -2.53 11.30 -2.93
CA GLY A 108 -1.65 12.41 -2.63
C GLY A 108 -0.75 12.79 -3.81
N VAL A 109 -0.24 11.82 -4.57
CA VAL A 109 0.49 12.09 -5.81
C VAL A 109 -0.43 12.70 -6.86
N SER A 110 -1.61 12.11 -7.09
CA SER A 110 -2.56 12.59 -8.11
C SER A 110 -3.04 14.02 -7.84
N GLU A 111 -3.24 14.38 -6.56
CA GLU A 111 -3.69 15.71 -6.15
C GLU A 111 -2.53 16.67 -5.80
N SER A 112 -1.27 16.23 -5.90
CA SER A 112 -0.09 16.96 -5.41
C SER A 112 -0.26 17.44 -3.95
N ASN A 113 -0.88 16.61 -3.10
CA ASN A 113 -1.27 16.94 -1.74
C ASN A 113 -0.36 16.24 -0.72
N THR A 114 0.53 17.01 -0.08
CA THR A 114 1.48 16.47 0.91
C THR A 114 0.82 16.02 2.22
N GLU A 115 -0.31 16.58 2.62
CA GLU A 115 -1.03 16.15 3.83
C GLU A 115 -1.54 14.71 3.67
N ARG A 116 -2.04 14.35 2.48
CA ARG A 116 -2.42 12.96 2.18
C ARG A 116 -1.23 12.02 2.17
N LEU A 117 -0.07 12.48 1.69
CA LEU A 117 1.16 11.69 1.74
C LEU A 117 1.62 11.48 3.20
N GLU A 118 1.44 12.46 4.09
CA GLU A 118 1.72 12.29 5.51
C GLU A 118 0.75 11.29 6.17
N GLN A 119 -0.53 11.34 5.81
CA GLN A 119 -1.50 10.32 6.23
C GLN A 119 -1.09 8.92 5.75
N ALA A 120 -0.56 8.80 4.52
CA ALA A 120 -0.03 7.53 4.03
C ALA A 120 1.15 7.03 4.87
N VAL A 121 2.10 7.91 5.22
CA VAL A 121 3.23 7.59 6.10
C VAL A 121 2.75 7.06 7.45
N ASN A 122 1.73 7.68 8.04
CA ASN A 122 1.13 7.25 9.31
C ASN A 122 0.48 5.87 9.19
N ALA A 123 -0.25 5.60 8.10
CA ALA A 123 -0.87 4.29 7.87
C ALA A 123 0.19 3.18 7.71
N TYR A 124 1.28 3.43 6.98
CA TYR A 124 2.39 2.47 6.92
C TYR A 124 3.06 2.27 8.28
N GLN A 125 3.21 3.34 9.07
CA GLN A 125 3.80 3.24 10.40
C GLN A 125 2.95 2.35 11.31
N ALA A 126 1.61 2.48 11.25
CA ALA A 126 0.69 1.62 11.97
C ALA A 126 0.85 0.16 11.55
N ALA A 127 0.93 -0.14 10.25
CA ALA A 127 1.17 -1.51 9.77
C ALA A 127 2.52 -2.09 10.28
N LEU A 128 3.56 -1.26 10.37
CA LEU A 128 4.89 -1.64 10.87
C LEU A 128 4.93 -1.94 12.38
N GLU A 129 3.86 -1.66 13.13
CA GLU A 129 3.75 -2.11 14.53
C GLU A 129 3.56 -3.63 14.61
N GLU A 130 2.82 -4.22 13.67
CA GLU A 130 2.60 -5.67 13.59
C GLU A 130 3.59 -6.35 12.65
N TYR A 131 3.92 -5.70 11.54
CA TYR A 131 4.92 -6.17 10.59
C TYR A 131 6.31 -5.86 11.12
N THR A 132 6.94 -6.83 11.77
CA THR A 132 8.30 -6.71 12.28
C THR A 132 9.26 -7.53 11.44
N GLN A 133 10.53 -7.11 11.39
CA GLN A 133 11.58 -7.82 10.66
C GLN A 133 11.70 -9.28 11.11
N ASP A 134 11.56 -9.55 12.41
CA ASP A 134 11.73 -10.91 12.97
C ASP A 134 10.56 -11.85 12.66
N ARG A 135 9.33 -11.34 12.60
CA ARG A 135 8.12 -12.18 12.44
C ARG A 135 7.63 -12.24 11.01
N LEU A 136 7.65 -11.10 10.32
CA LEU A 136 7.07 -10.93 8.99
C LEU A 136 8.05 -10.13 8.10
N PRO A 137 9.29 -10.62 7.89
CA PRO A 137 10.36 -9.87 7.24
C PRO A 137 9.97 -9.33 5.86
N LEU A 138 9.26 -10.12 5.06
CA LEU A 138 8.85 -9.71 3.72
C LEU A 138 7.75 -8.63 3.73
N ALA A 139 6.81 -8.71 4.68
CA ALA A 139 5.77 -7.69 4.82
C ALA A 139 6.37 -6.39 5.36
N TRP A 140 7.23 -6.49 6.37
CA TRP A 140 7.98 -5.35 6.92
C TRP A 140 8.80 -4.65 5.83
N ALA A 141 9.59 -5.38 5.05
CA ALA A 141 10.40 -4.83 3.97
C ALA A 141 9.54 -4.16 2.89
N MET A 142 8.43 -4.80 2.49
CA MET A 142 7.51 -4.23 1.51
C MET A 142 6.87 -2.92 2.01
N THR A 143 6.42 -2.89 3.26
CA THR A 143 5.82 -1.70 3.87
C THR A 143 6.84 -0.58 4.04
N LEU A 144 8.09 -0.89 4.42
CA LEU A 144 9.18 0.09 4.44
C LEU A 144 9.42 0.72 3.07
N CYS A 145 9.42 -0.06 2.00
CA CYS A 145 9.56 0.49 0.65
C CYS A 145 8.41 1.41 0.26
N ASN A 146 7.17 1.04 0.57
CA ASN A 146 6.00 1.87 0.28
C ASN A 146 6.08 3.21 1.05
N GLN A 147 6.49 3.15 2.31
CA GLN A 147 6.72 4.33 3.14
C GLN A 147 7.88 5.18 2.59
N ALA A 148 9.01 4.57 2.24
CA ALA A 148 10.18 5.24 1.67
C ALA A 148 9.85 6.00 0.38
N ASN A 149 9.09 5.39 -0.54
CA ASN A 149 8.65 6.06 -1.76
C ASN A 149 7.78 7.28 -1.44
N THR A 150 6.90 7.18 -0.45
CA THR A 150 6.06 8.30 0.01
C THR A 150 6.90 9.42 0.63
N LEU A 151 7.84 9.08 1.52
CA LEU A 151 8.77 10.02 2.13
C LEU A 151 9.60 10.76 1.08
N ARG A 152 10.04 10.07 0.03
CA ARG A 152 10.77 10.66 -1.09
C ARG A 152 9.94 11.71 -1.83
N VAL A 153 8.66 11.44 -2.10
CA VAL A 153 7.77 12.42 -2.75
C VAL A 153 7.61 13.67 -1.88
N ILE A 154 7.39 13.49 -0.57
CA ILE A 154 7.32 14.62 0.37
C ILE A 154 8.66 15.38 0.41
N ALA A 155 9.78 14.67 0.46
CA ALA A 155 11.12 15.24 0.50
C ALA A 155 11.40 16.12 -0.72
N VAL A 156 11.02 15.67 -1.93
CA VAL A 156 11.12 16.49 -3.14
C VAL A 156 10.25 17.74 -3.02
N SER A 157 8.98 17.59 -2.63
CA SER A 157 8.04 18.71 -2.53
C SER A 157 8.45 19.77 -1.52
N ARG A 158 9.17 19.39 -0.45
CA ARG A 158 9.56 20.28 0.65
C ARG A 158 11.05 20.61 0.67
N SER A 159 11.82 20.07 -0.27
CA SER A 159 13.28 20.11 -0.23
C SER A 159 13.85 19.62 1.11
N ASP A 160 13.25 18.56 1.67
CA ASP A 160 13.57 18.07 3.02
C ASP A 160 14.63 16.94 2.97
N LEU A 161 15.86 17.29 3.33
CA LEU A 161 17.00 16.38 3.38
C LEU A 161 16.82 15.25 4.40
N THR A 162 16.12 15.50 5.51
CA THR A 162 15.90 14.51 6.56
C THR A 162 14.98 13.41 6.07
N LEU A 163 13.90 13.80 5.38
CA LEU A 163 12.99 12.84 4.77
C LEU A 163 13.65 12.05 3.63
N ALA A 164 14.52 12.70 2.84
CA ALA A 164 15.28 12.02 1.79
C ALA A 164 16.23 10.94 2.37
N LYS A 165 16.95 11.25 3.46
CA LYS A 165 17.79 10.27 4.16
C LYS A 165 16.99 9.10 4.72
N ARG A 166 15.86 9.41 5.38
CA ARG A 166 14.97 8.37 5.94
C ARG A 166 14.42 7.45 4.85
N ALA A 167 14.04 7.99 3.69
CA ALA A 167 13.60 7.19 2.54
C ALA A 167 14.69 6.24 2.03
N ARG A 168 15.95 6.71 1.95
CA ARG A 168 17.09 5.88 1.57
C ARG A 168 17.30 4.74 2.56
N ASP A 169 17.43 5.05 3.86
CA ASP A 169 17.71 4.07 4.91
C ASP A 169 16.63 2.96 4.95
N GLN A 170 15.37 3.33 4.78
CA GLN A 170 14.26 2.37 4.69
C GLN A 170 14.33 1.49 3.44
N SER A 171 14.75 2.05 2.30
CA SER A 171 14.90 1.29 1.06
C SER A 171 16.07 0.30 1.15
N GLU A 172 17.18 0.68 1.80
CA GLU A 172 18.32 -0.19 2.07
C GLU A 172 17.94 -1.35 2.99
N ALA A 173 17.27 -1.06 4.11
CA ALA A 173 16.85 -2.08 5.07
C ALA A 173 15.89 -3.11 4.44
N ALA A 174 14.98 -2.65 3.59
CA ALA A 174 14.09 -3.52 2.85
C ALA A 174 14.84 -4.37 1.81
N LEU A 175 15.76 -3.77 1.05
CA LEU A 175 16.59 -4.47 0.06
C LEU A 175 17.39 -5.60 0.71
N GLU A 176 18.06 -5.31 1.83
CA GLU A 176 18.83 -6.30 2.58
C GLU A 176 17.94 -7.48 3.00
N THR A 177 16.74 -7.19 3.50
CA THR A 177 15.79 -8.23 3.95
C THR A 177 15.32 -9.11 2.80
N PHE A 178 15.02 -8.53 1.63
CA PHE A 178 14.67 -9.32 0.44
C PHE A 178 15.83 -10.18 -0.06
N GLN A 179 17.06 -9.66 -0.02
CA GLN A 179 18.27 -10.40 -0.37
C GLN A 179 18.50 -11.59 0.57
N GLN A 180 18.40 -11.36 1.89
CA GLN A 180 18.53 -12.42 2.91
C GLN A 180 17.45 -13.51 2.73
N ALA A 181 16.23 -13.11 2.40
CA ALA A 181 15.12 -14.04 2.12
C ALA A 181 15.23 -14.75 0.76
N ARG A 182 16.26 -14.44 -0.06
CA ARG A 182 16.40 -14.89 -1.45
C ARG A 182 15.15 -14.61 -2.30
N HIS A 183 14.40 -13.58 -1.93
CA HIS A 183 13.21 -13.14 -2.62
C HIS A 183 13.62 -12.08 -3.65
N THR A 184 13.92 -12.53 -4.87
CA THR A 184 14.45 -11.69 -5.94
C THR A 184 13.45 -10.84 -6.73
N PRO A 185 12.12 -11.13 -6.74
CA PRO A 185 11.17 -10.19 -7.32
C PRO A 185 11.31 -8.83 -6.62
N TYR A 186 11.39 -7.76 -7.40
CA TYR A 186 11.46 -6.35 -6.97
C TYR A 186 12.82 -5.79 -6.54
N LEU A 187 13.92 -6.58 -6.52
CA LEU A 187 15.26 -6.05 -6.16
C LEU A 187 15.66 -4.80 -6.98
N ASN A 188 15.48 -4.86 -8.30
CA ASN A 188 15.78 -3.74 -9.19
C ASN A 188 14.93 -2.48 -8.88
N TYR A 189 13.68 -2.66 -8.45
CA TYR A 189 12.84 -1.54 -8.05
C TYR A 189 13.40 -0.85 -6.80
N TYR A 190 13.93 -1.62 -5.84
CA TYR A 190 14.50 -1.07 -4.60
C TYR A 190 15.85 -0.40 -4.84
N GLU A 191 16.72 -1.00 -5.65
CA GLU A 191 18.00 -0.40 -6.06
C GLU A 191 17.80 0.96 -6.74
N ILE A 192 16.81 1.08 -7.62
CA ILE A 192 16.45 2.35 -8.25
C ILE A 192 15.97 3.38 -7.21
N ASN A 193 15.14 2.98 -6.23
CA ASN A 193 14.67 3.90 -5.21
C ASN A 193 15.81 4.44 -4.33
N ILE A 194 16.80 3.60 -4.00
CA ILE A 194 18.02 4.03 -3.28
C ILE A 194 18.78 5.06 -4.12
N GLN A 195 19.04 4.77 -5.40
CA GLN A 195 19.76 5.70 -6.29
C GLN A 195 19.07 7.06 -6.42
N ILE A 196 17.73 7.07 -6.52
CA ILE A 196 16.97 8.32 -6.57
C ILE A 196 17.10 9.09 -5.25
N ALA A 197 17.02 8.39 -4.12
CA ALA A 197 17.18 9.01 -2.81
C ALA A 197 18.59 9.60 -2.63
N ASP A 198 19.64 8.89 -3.05
CA ASP A 198 21.02 9.39 -3.03
C ASP A 198 21.21 10.64 -3.91
N ALA A 199 20.64 10.63 -5.12
CA ALA A 199 20.68 11.79 -6.01
C ALA A 199 19.96 13.00 -5.39
N LEU A 200 18.82 12.77 -4.71
CA LEU A 200 18.09 13.80 -3.99
C LEU A 200 18.90 14.35 -2.81
N ILE A 201 19.50 13.47 -1.99
CA ILE A 201 20.35 13.84 -0.86
C ILE A 201 21.52 14.70 -1.32
N LYS A 202 22.19 14.31 -2.41
CA LYS A 202 23.31 15.07 -2.99
C LYS A 202 22.87 16.45 -3.45
N THR A 203 21.71 16.55 -4.09
CA THR A 203 21.14 17.82 -4.56
C THR A 203 20.75 18.75 -3.42
N LEU A 204 20.22 18.20 -2.32
CA LEU A 204 19.76 18.98 -1.16
C LEU A 204 20.88 19.34 -0.17
N GLY A 205 21.98 18.58 -0.17
CA GLY A 205 23.08 18.74 0.78
C GLY A 205 24.33 19.45 0.25
N GLY A 206 24.40 19.73 -1.06
CA GLY A 206 25.48 20.50 -1.69
C GLY A 206 25.09 21.97 -1.86
#